data_AF-A0A9E4H9E3-F1
#
_entry.id   AF-A0A9E4H9E3-F1
#
_cell.length_a   1.000
_cell.length_b   1.000
_cell.length_c   1.000
_cell.angle_alpha   90.00
_cell.angle_beta   90.00
_cell.angle_gamma   90.00
#
_symmetry.space_group_name_H-M   'P 1'
#
loop_
_entity.id
_entity.type
_entity.pdbx_description
1 polymer ?
#
loop_
_entity_poly.entity_id
_entity_poly.type
_entity_poly.pdbx_seq_one_letter_code
_entity_poly.pdbx_strand_id
1 'polypeptide(L)'
;MKSLAARFARCVNRTFGRRGRVLAGRFRHVLKRTPTEVRRALAYVLLNARKHYRQRRRRVPPVVLDGASSGLWFDGWKGRRPPPGRYADADRPPEVAAPRTWLLSKGWRRIGLADPPEVPGG
;
A
#
# COMPACT_ATOMS: atom_id res chain seq x y z
N MET A 1 7.50 16.44 3.57
CA MET A 1 6.45 16.08 2.60
C MET A 1 5.51 17.26 2.25
N LYS A 2 5.98 18.53 2.27
CA LYS A 2 5.10 19.72 2.14
C LYS A 2 4.52 19.90 0.72
N SER A 3 5.33 19.70 -0.31
CA SER A 3 4.93 19.90 -1.71
C SER A 3 3.85 18.90 -2.18
N LEU A 4 4.02 17.61 -1.90
CA LEU A 4 3.04 16.58 -2.22
C LEU A 4 1.71 16.85 -1.50
N ALA A 5 1.75 17.14 -0.21
CA ALA A 5 0.56 17.43 0.59
C ALA A 5 -0.22 18.64 0.04
N ALA A 6 0.48 19.71 -0.35
CA ALA A 6 -0.14 20.89 -0.94
C ALA A 6 -0.77 20.60 -2.32
N ARG A 7 -0.10 19.81 -3.17
CA ARG A 7 -0.65 19.40 -4.47
C ARG A 7 -1.90 18.55 -4.30
N PHE A 8 -1.85 17.57 -3.40
CA PHE A 8 -3.00 16.73 -3.08
C PHE A 8 -4.18 17.56 -2.56
N ALA A 9 -3.93 18.45 -1.59
CA ALA A 9 -4.95 19.32 -1.05
C ALA A 9 -5.59 20.22 -2.12
N ARG A 10 -4.80 20.79 -3.04
CA ARG A 10 -5.32 21.58 -4.17
C ARG A 10 -6.21 20.75 -5.10
N CYS A 11 -5.79 19.53 -5.43
CA CYS A 11 -6.57 18.62 -6.29
C CYS A 11 -7.93 18.29 -5.64
N VAL A 12 -7.90 17.80 -4.39
CA VAL A 12 -9.12 17.44 -3.65
C VAL A 12 -10.04 18.65 -3.48
N ASN A 13 -9.52 19.80 -3.05
CA ASN A 13 -10.32 21.01 -2.88
C ASN A 13 -10.98 21.45 -4.19
N ARG A 14 -10.28 21.35 -5.32
CA ARG A 14 -10.84 21.66 -6.64
C ARG A 14 -11.96 20.69 -7.01
N THR A 15 -11.74 19.39 -6.86
CA THR A 15 -12.73 18.36 -7.21
C THR A 15 -14.02 18.48 -6.39
N PHE A 16 -13.91 18.84 -5.10
CA PHE A 16 -15.06 18.90 -4.19
C PHE A 16 -15.59 20.32 -3.93
N GLY A 17 -15.07 21.36 -4.61
CA GLY A 17 -15.47 22.74 -4.37
C GLY A 17 -15.16 23.25 -2.95
N ARG A 18 -14.15 22.69 -2.28
CA ARG A 18 -13.78 23.02 -0.90
C ARG A 18 -12.54 23.90 -0.83
N ARG A 19 -12.23 24.41 0.36
CA ARG A 19 -11.00 25.15 0.67
C ARG A 19 -10.40 24.63 1.98
N GLY A 20 -9.11 24.88 2.18
CA GLY A 20 -8.41 24.59 3.43
C GLY A 20 -7.54 23.33 3.42
N ARG A 21 -7.12 22.91 4.62
CA ARG A 21 -6.20 21.77 4.82
C ARG A 21 -6.94 20.45 4.64
N VAL A 22 -6.39 19.58 3.78
CA VAL A 22 -6.91 18.21 3.57
C VAL A 22 -6.14 17.17 4.40
N LEU A 23 -4.85 17.40 4.62
CA LEU A 23 -3.99 16.51 5.41
C LEU A 23 -3.61 17.18 6.74
N ALA A 24 -3.53 16.40 7.82
CA ALA A 24 -3.23 16.87 9.18
C ALA A 24 -1.79 17.39 9.40
N GLY A 25 -0.97 17.47 8.35
CA GLY A 25 0.38 18.06 8.38
C GLY A 25 1.49 17.18 9.00
N ARG A 26 1.15 16.17 9.79
CA ARG A 26 2.12 15.23 10.40
C ARG A 26 2.29 14.00 9.51
N PHE A 27 3.53 13.56 9.33
CA PHE A 27 3.87 12.31 8.67
C PHE A 27 5.01 11.62 9.40
N ARG A 28 5.03 10.29 9.35
CA ARG A 28 6.12 9.49 9.90
C ARG A 28 7.11 9.17 8.77
N HIS A 29 8.35 9.62 8.92
CA HIS A 29 9.43 9.22 8.02
C HIS A 29 10.30 8.19 8.74
N VAL A 30 10.43 6.99 8.16
CA VAL A 30 11.30 5.92 8.70
C VAL A 30 12.05 5.30 7.55
N LEU A 31 13.38 5.39 7.59
CA LEU A 31 14.25 4.67 6.67
C LEU A 31 14.23 3.17 7.01
N LYS A 32 14.03 2.34 6.00
CA LYS A 32 14.11 0.87 6.12
C LYS A 32 15.51 0.44 5.72
N ARG A 33 16.23 -0.21 6.63
CA ARG A 33 17.65 -0.53 6.49
C ARG A 33 17.90 -2.00 6.22
N THR A 34 16.93 -2.86 6.54
CA THR A 34 17.08 -4.31 6.43
C THR A 34 16.04 -4.94 5.49
N PRO A 35 16.34 -6.11 4.90
CA PRO A 35 15.36 -6.90 4.15
C PRO A 35 14.06 -7.16 4.92
N THR A 36 14.17 -7.50 6.20
CA THR A 36 13.03 -7.78 7.09
C THR A 36 12.12 -6.55 7.25
N GLU A 37 12.72 -5.38 7.46
CA GLU A 37 11.97 -4.13 7.55
C GLU A 37 11.26 -3.78 6.24
N VAL A 38 11.90 -4.02 5.09
CA VAL A 38 11.29 -3.77 3.79
C VAL A 38 10.14 -4.75 3.52
N ARG A 39 10.32 -6.05 3.78
CA ARG A 39 9.24 -7.05 3.65
C ARG A 39 8.05 -6.72 4.55
N ARG A 40 8.28 -6.34 5.80
CA ARG A 40 7.22 -5.90 6.72
C ARG A 40 6.54 -4.62 6.23
N ALA A 41 7.30 -3.65 5.72
CA ALA A 41 6.74 -2.42 5.17
C ALA A 41 5.89 -2.67 3.92
N LEU A 42 6.33 -3.53 3.01
CA LEU A 42 5.56 -3.92 1.82
C LEU A 42 4.23 -4.56 2.20
N ALA A 43 4.24 -5.57 3.08
CA ALA A 43 2.99 -6.18 3.55
C ALA A 43 2.11 -5.19 4.29
N TYR A 44 2.68 -4.33 5.14
CA TYR A 44 1.92 -3.29 5.82
C TYR A 44 1.20 -2.37 4.83
N VAL A 45 1.89 -1.84 3.82
CA VAL A 45 1.31 -0.91 2.84
C VAL A 45 0.25 -1.60 1.99
N LEU A 46 0.56 -2.78 1.44
CA LEU A 46 -0.33 -3.48 0.51
C LEU A 46 -1.53 -4.14 1.19
N LEU A 47 -1.40 -4.52 2.48
CA LEU A 47 -2.46 -5.21 3.25
C LEU A 47 -3.06 -4.31 4.34
N ASN A 48 -2.82 -3.00 4.31
CA ASN A 48 -3.35 -2.07 5.31
C ASN A 48 -4.89 -2.06 5.35
N ALA A 49 -5.54 -2.23 4.19
CA ALA A 49 -6.99 -2.36 4.10
C ALA A 49 -7.51 -3.58 4.87
N ARG A 50 -6.83 -4.73 4.77
CA ARG A 50 -7.16 -5.95 5.54
C ARG A 50 -6.98 -5.74 7.03
N LYS A 51 -5.87 -5.11 7.43
CA LYS A 51 -5.62 -4.72 8.84
C LYS A 51 -6.78 -3.87 9.38
N HIS A 52 -7.16 -2.80 8.69
CA HIS A 52 -8.22 -1.92 9.14
C HIS A 52 -9.61 -2.56 9.07
N TYR A 53 -9.87 -3.44 8.10
CA TYR A 53 -11.09 -4.24 8.07
C TYR A 53 -11.20 -5.09 9.34
N ARG A 54 -10.14 -5.85 9.68
CA ARG A 54 -10.12 -6.67 10.90
C ARG A 54 -10.36 -5.81 12.15
N GLN A 55 -9.67 -4.67 12.26
CA GLN A 55 -9.81 -3.76 13.41
C GLN A 55 -11.22 -3.17 13.55
N ARG A 56 -11.84 -2.75 12.45
CA ARG A 56 -13.15 -2.08 12.46
C ARG A 56 -14.34 -3.05 12.50
N ARG A 57 -14.22 -4.20 11.84
CA ARG A 57 -15.31 -5.17 11.68
C ARG A 57 -15.21 -6.34 12.64
N ARG A 58 -14.04 -6.55 13.28
CA ARG A 58 -13.75 -7.71 14.15
C ARG A 58 -14.09 -9.05 13.49
N ARG A 59 -13.83 -9.15 12.18
CA ARG A 59 -14.07 -10.33 11.33
C ARG A 59 -12.85 -10.64 10.47
N VAL A 60 -12.79 -11.86 9.96
CA VAL A 60 -11.75 -12.27 9.00
C VAL A 60 -11.91 -11.42 7.72
N PRO A 61 -10.88 -10.67 7.32
CA PRO A 61 -10.95 -9.85 6.11
C PRO A 61 -10.96 -10.71 4.84
N PRO A 62 -11.74 -10.34 3.81
CA PRO A 62 -11.73 -11.03 2.52
C PRO A 62 -10.35 -10.91 1.85
N VAL A 63 -9.89 -12.00 1.24
CA VAL A 63 -8.58 -12.06 0.55
C VAL A 63 -8.74 -11.51 -0.88
N VAL A 64 -8.82 -10.19 -0.97
CA VAL A 64 -8.92 -9.43 -2.23
C VAL A 64 -7.91 -8.29 -2.21
N LEU A 65 -7.46 -7.84 -3.38
CA LEU A 65 -6.59 -6.67 -3.49
C LEU A 65 -7.38 -5.38 -3.25
N ASP A 66 -6.76 -4.42 -2.54
CA ASP A 66 -7.29 -3.07 -2.43
C ASP A 66 -7.04 -2.30 -3.73
N GLY A 67 -8.12 -1.88 -4.42
CA GLY A 67 -8.04 -1.11 -5.66
C GLY A 67 -7.43 0.28 -5.49
N ALA A 68 -7.35 0.80 -4.25
CA ALA A 68 -6.62 2.03 -3.94
C ALA A 68 -5.14 1.79 -3.58
N SER A 69 -4.64 0.57 -3.79
CA SER A 69 -3.24 0.19 -3.54
C SER A 69 -2.54 -0.28 -4.81
N SER A 70 -1.21 -0.31 -4.77
CA SER A 70 -0.40 -0.87 -5.85
C SER A 70 -0.32 -2.40 -5.85
N GLY A 71 -1.16 -3.10 -5.07
CA GLY A 71 -1.12 -4.56 -4.95
C GLY A 71 -1.39 -5.30 -6.27
N LEU A 72 -2.09 -4.65 -7.21
CA LEU A 72 -2.35 -5.16 -8.55
C LEU A 72 -1.06 -5.45 -9.32
N TRP A 73 -0.09 -4.53 -9.25
CA TRP A 73 1.20 -4.60 -9.96
C TRP A 73 2.32 -5.20 -9.11
N PHE A 74 2.02 -5.65 -7.89
CA PHE A 74 3.01 -6.30 -7.03
C PHE A 74 3.20 -7.76 -7.47
N ASP A 75 4.44 -8.12 -7.78
CA ASP A 75 4.86 -9.46 -8.22
C ASP A 75 5.37 -10.34 -7.06
N GLY A 76 5.18 -9.86 -5.83
CA GLY A 76 5.76 -10.43 -4.63
C GLY A 76 4.80 -11.25 -3.77
N TRP A 77 3.68 -11.70 -4.34
CA TRP A 77 2.67 -12.48 -3.64
C TRP A 77 3.07 -13.95 -3.52
N LYS A 78 2.81 -14.56 -2.36
CA LYS A 78 2.93 -16.00 -2.17
C LYS A 78 1.77 -16.70 -2.88
N GLY A 79 2.09 -17.66 -3.75
CA GLY A 79 1.09 -18.38 -4.53
C GLY A 79 0.42 -17.50 -5.58
N ARG A 80 -0.86 -17.77 -5.87
CA ARG A 80 -1.63 -16.99 -6.85
C ARG A 80 -1.95 -15.61 -6.30
N ARG A 81 -1.73 -14.57 -7.12
CA ARG A 81 -2.18 -13.20 -6.83
C ARG A 81 -3.69 -13.20 -6.51
N PRO A 82 -4.13 -12.53 -5.42
CA PRO A 82 -5.54 -12.43 -5.09
C PRO A 82 -6.33 -11.74 -6.20
N PRO A 83 -7.65 -12.01 -6.30
CA PRO A 83 -8.49 -11.28 -7.24
C PRO A 83 -8.52 -9.78 -6.90
N PRO A 84 -8.68 -8.92 -7.91
CA PRO A 84 -8.91 -7.50 -7.72
C PRO A 84 -10.17 -7.27 -6.87
N GLY A 85 -10.07 -6.39 -5.86
CA GLY A 85 -11.24 -5.93 -5.11
C GLY A 85 -11.98 -4.81 -5.83
N ARG A 86 -12.89 -4.15 -5.11
CA ARG A 86 -13.65 -3.03 -5.66
C ARG A 86 -12.69 -1.92 -6.11
N TYR A 87 -12.98 -1.32 -7.27
CA TYR A 87 -12.22 -0.24 -7.90
C TYR A 87 -10.82 -0.61 -8.42
N ALA A 88 -10.41 -1.88 -8.34
CA ALA A 88 -9.21 -2.33 -9.02
C ALA A 88 -9.52 -2.55 -10.51
N ASP A 89 -8.66 -1.99 -11.35
CA ASP A 89 -8.78 -2.04 -12.80
C ASP A 89 -7.54 -2.75 -13.34
N ALA A 90 -7.73 -3.99 -13.79
CA ALA A 90 -6.64 -4.87 -14.20
C ALA A 90 -5.95 -4.41 -15.49
N ASP A 91 -6.65 -3.60 -16.29
CA ASP A 91 -6.19 -3.14 -17.60
C ASP A 91 -5.35 -1.85 -17.50
N ARG A 92 -5.23 -1.27 -16.30
CA ARG A 92 -4.41 -0.07 -16.11
C ARG A 92 -2.91 -0.36 -16.18
N PRO A 93 -2.16 0.54 -16.83
CA PRO A 93 -0.70 0.48 -16.78
C PRO A 93 -0.22 0.64 -15.33
N PRO A 94 0.95 0.08 -14.97
CA PRO A 94 1.54 0.27 -13.66
C PRO A 94 1.70 1.75 -13.26
N GLU A 95 1.02 2.16 -12.19
CA GLU A 95 1.12 3.51 -11.63
C GLU A 95 2.29 3.66 -10.61
N VAL A 96 3.21 2.69 -10.59
CA VAL A 96 4.35 2.63 -9.67
C VAL A 96 5.67 2.50 -10.41
N ALA A 97 6.70 3.20 -9.93
CA ALA A 97 8.04 3.09 -10.47
C ALA A 97 8.70 1.76 -10.08
N ALA A 98 9.55 1.25 -10.97
CA ALA A 98 10.35 0.05 -10.71
C ALA A 98 11.30 0.25 -9.51
N PRO A 99 11.54 -0.78 -8.68
CA PRO A 99 12.43 -0.68 -7.53
C PRO A 99 13.89 -0.53 -7.97
N ARG A 100 14.56 0.52 -7.48
CA ARG A 100 15.95 0.86 -7.88
C ARG A 100 17.01 0.42 -6.88
N THR A 101 16.63 0.01 -5.67
CA THR A 101 17.57 -0.42 -4.63
C THR A 101 17.56 -1.93 -4.49
N TRP A 102 18.71 -2.51 -4.14
CA TRP A 102 18.81 -3.95 -3.88
C TRP A 102 17.80 -4.42 -2.83
N LEU A 103 17.60 -3.63 -1.77
CA LEU A 103 16.66 -3.95 -0.69
C LEU A 103 15.21 -4.12 -1.19
N LEU A 104 14.74 -3.23 -2.07
CA LEU A 104 13.36 -3.24 -2.57
C LEU A 104 13.17 -4.13 -3.82
N SER A 105 14.24 -4.42 -4.57
CA SER A 105 14.14 -5.29 -5.74
C SER A 105 14.33 -6.77 -5.40
N LYS A 106 15.33 -7.09 -4.55
CA LYS A 106 15.78 -8.47 -4.28
C LYS A 106 15.85 -8.81 -2.80
N GLY A 107 16.42 -7.94 -1.98
CA GLY A 107 16.76 -8.22 -0.59
C GLY A 107 15.58 -8.73 0.23
N TRP A 108 14.45 -8.02 0.18
CA TRP A 108 13.24 -8.40 0.92
C TRP A 108 12.71 -9.79 0.56
N ARG A 109 12.92 -10.28 -0.68
CA ARG A 109 12.40 -11.58 -1.14
C ARG A 109 13.03 -12.75 -0.39
N ARG A 110 14.26 -12.58 0.10
CA ARG A 110 14.97 -13.61 0.90
C ARG A 110 14.29 -13.91 2.23
N ILE A 111 13.44 -13.01 2.73
CA ILE A 111 12.66 -13.19 3.96
C ILE A 111 11.38 -13.99 3.68
N GLY A 112 10.92 -14.00 2.44
CA GLY A 112 9.68 -14.64 2.01
C GLY A 112 8.70 -13.66 1.37
N LEU A 113 7.88 -14.20 0.46
CA LEU A 113 6.86 -13.45 -0.27
C LEU A 113 5.73 -12.96 0.67
N ALA A 114 4.97 -11.97 0.22
CA ALA A 114 3.80 -11.48 0.95
C ALA A 114 2.68 -12.52 0.88
N ASP A 115 2.22 -13.01 2.03
CA ASP A 115 1.12 -13.96 2.07
C ASP A 115 -0.21 -13.20 2.00
N PRO A 116 -1.07 -13.38 0.98
CA PRO A 116 -2.29 -12.61 0.87
C PRO A 116 -3.23 -12.63 2.09
N PRO A 117 -3.35 -13.73 2.84
CA PRO A 117 -4.15 -13.77 4.06
C PRO A 117 -3.50 -13.05 5.25
N GLU A 118 -2.21 -12.67 5.18
CA GLU A 118 -1.50 -11.98 6.26
C GLU A 118 -2.27 -10.73 6.72
N VAL A 119 -2.24 -10.48 8.03
CA VAL A 119 -2.75 -9.23 8.61
C VAL A 119 -1.63 -8.52 9.37
N PRO A 120 -1.03 -7.49 8.77
CA PRO A 120 0.17 -6.85 9.31
C PRO A 120 -0.13 -6.03 10.58
N GLY A 121 0.91 -5.84 11.41
CA GLY A 121 0.83 -5.05 12.64
C GLY A 121 0.10 -5.75 13.79
N GLY A 122 0.16 -7.09 13.82
CA GLY A 122 0.07 -7.86 15.07
C GLY A 122 1.37 -7.81 15.84
#